data_AF-A0A6F8T979-F1
#
_entry.id   AF-A0A6F8T979-F1
#
_cell.length_a   1.000
_cell.length_b   1.000
_cell.length_c   1.000
_cell.angle_alpha   90.00
_cell.angle_beta   90.00
_cell.angle_gamma   90.00
#
_symmetry.space_group_name_H-M   'P 1'
#
loop_
_entity.id
_entity.type
_entity.pdbx_description
1 polymer ?
#
loop_
_entity_poly.entity_id
_entity_poly.type
_entity_poly.pdbx_seq_one_letter_code
_entity_poly.pdbx_strand_id
1 'polypeptide(L)' 'MNLIEYVVQVMGEDEENSDKQSHYLTELYRNSPYQNEIDSAFVCLCGYSLKTLIEVQ' A
#
# COMPACT_ATOMS: atom_id res chain seq x y z
N MET A 1 15.57 0.30 -14.94
CA MET A 1 14.49 0.59 -13.99
C MET A 1 14.47 -0.50 -12.94
N ASN A 2 14.76 -0.15 -11.68
CA ASN A 2 14.60 -1.08 -10.56
C ASN A 2 13.13 -1.20 -10.16
N LEU A 3 12.81 -2.13 -9.26
CA LEU A 3 11.41 -2.39 -8.84
C LEU A 3 10.73 -1.13 -8.27
N ILE A 4 11.45 -0.31 -7.49
CA ILE A 4 10.92 0.92 -6.90
C ILE A 4 10.63 1.97 -7.99
N GLU A 5 11.58 2.17 -8.90
CA GLU A 5 11.40 3.10 -10.02
C GLU A 5 10.20 2.70 -10.90
N TYR A 6 9.97 1.41 -11.12
CA TYR A 6 8.81 0.90 -11.85
C TYR A 6 7.49 1.17 -11.11
N VAL A 7 7.43 0.91 -9.81
CA VAL A 7 6.23 1.17 -8.99
C VAL A 7 5.89 2.66 -9.02
N VAL A 8 6.88 3.55 -8.87
CA VAL A 8 6.66 5.01 -8.92
C VAL A 8 6.13 5.45 -10.29
N GLN A 9 6.67 4.89 -11.39
CA GLN A 9 6.18 5.20 -12.72
C GLN A 9 4.71 4.77 -12.89
N VAL A 10 4.39 3.52 -12.54
CA VAL A 10 3.03 2.98 -12.68
C VAL A 10 2.05 3.77 -11.81
N MET A 11 2.39 4.11 -10.57
CA MET A 11 1.55 4.96 -9.70
C MET A 11 1.31 6.37 -10.26
N GLY A 12 2.26 6.92 -11.03
CA GLY A 12 2.12 8.23 -11.65
C GLY A 12 1.29 8.24 -12.93
N GLU A 13 1.11 7.07 -13.56
CA GLU A 13 0.37 6.89 -14.81
C GLU A 13 -1.06 6.36 -14.59
N ASP A 14 -1.39 5.96 -13.36
CA ASP A 14 -2.65 5.28 -13.04
C ASP A 14 -3.78 6.27 -12.72
N GLU A 15 -4.82 6.30 -13.57
CA GLU A 15 -6.10 7.01 -13.34
C GLU A 15 -7.10 6.16 -12.53
N GLU A 16 -6.69 5.02 -11.98
CA GLU A 16 -7.61 4.16 -11.22
C GLU A 16 -8.16 4.89 -9.97
N ASN A 17 -9.40 4.54 -9.61
CA ASN A 17 -10.08 5.17 -8.48
C ASN A 17 -9.35 4.84 -7.17
N SER A 18 -8.66 5.82 -6.60
CA SER A 18 -7.87 5.71 -5.38
C SER A 18 -8.69 5.20 -4.19
N ASP A 19 -9.99 5.51 -4.11
CA ASP A 19 -10.86 4.99 -3.04
C ASP A 19 -11.04 3.47 -3.14
N LYS A 20 -11.19 2.93 -4.37
CA LYS A 20 -11.28 1.48 -4.59
C LYS A 20 -9.99 0.76 -4.23
N GLN A 21 -8.85 1.32 -4.61
CA GLN A 21 -7.54 0.75 -4.27
C GLN A 21 -7.31 0.78 -2.76
N SER A 22 -7.65 1.89 -2.09
CA SER A 22 -7.59 2.01 -0.63
C SER A 22 -8.48 0.98 0.07
N HIS A 23 -9.71 0.79 -0.42
CA HIS A 23 -10.63 -0.20 0.14
C HIS A 23 -10.08 -1.63 0.00
N TYR A 24 -9.62 -1.98 -1.20
CA TYR A 24 -9.05 -3.29 -1.50
C TYR A 24 -7.81 -3.61 -0.63
N LEU A 25 -6.89 -2.65 -0.51
CA LEU A 25 -5.71 -2.76 0.37
C LEU A 25 -6.11 -2.97 1.83
N THR A 26 -7.12 -2.24 2.30
CA THR A 26 -7.62 -2.35 3.67
C THR A 26 -8.23 -3.72 3.95
N GLU A 27 -9.07 -4.24 3.04
CA GLU A 27 -9.65 -5.57 3.18
C GLU A 27 -8.58 -6.68 3.14
N LEU A 28 -7.61 -6.56 2.23
CA LEU A 28 -6.52 -7.52 2.11
C LEU A 28 -5.70 -7.55 3.41
N TYR A 29 -5.35 -6.37 3.94
CA TYR A 29 -4.63 -6.26 5.21
C TYR A 29 -5.39 -6.88 6.38
N ARG A 30 -6.69 -6.55 6.53
CA ARG A 30 -7.52 -7.05 7.65
C ARG A 30 -7.69 -8.57 7.67
N ASN A 31 -7.69 -9.20 6.49
CA ASN A 31 -7.87 -10.65 6.34
C ASN A 31 -6.55 -11.42 6.21
N SER A 32 -5.40 -10.73 6.15
CA SER A 32 -4.10 -11.38 5.95
C SER A 32 -3.54 -11.93 7.25
N PRO A 33 -2.96 -13.15 7.25
CA PRO A 33 -2.15 -13.62 8.37
C PRO A 33 -0.74 -13.00 8.41
N TYR A 34 -0.36 -12.22 7.39
CA TYR A 34 0.98 -11.64 7.19
C TYR A 34 1.01 -10.12 7.36
N GLN A 35 0.24 -9.60 8.33
CA GLN A 35 0.11 -8.16 8.55
C GLN A 35 1.47 -7.49 8.85
N ASN A 36 2.36 -8.17 9.57
CA ASN A 36 3.68 -7.63 9.92
C ASN A 36 4.58 -7.44 8.69
N GLU A 37 4.55 -8.40 7.76
CA GLU A 37 5.30 -8.34 6.51
C GLU A 37 4.77 -7.23 5.61
N ILE A 38 3.44 -7.09 5.55
CA ILE A 38 2.79 -5.99 4.81
C ILE A 38 3.18 -4.65 5.42
N ASP A 39 3.11 -4.50 6.75
CA ASP A 39 3.53 -3.29 7.45
C ASP A 39 5.01 -2.96 7.18
N SER A 40 5.89 -3.97 7.18
CA SER A 40 7.32 -3.79 6.90
C SER A 40 7.55 -3.30 5.46
N ALA A 41 6.81 -3.85 4.49
CA ALA A 41 6.87 -3.42 3.11
C ALA A 41 6.39 -1.97 2.95
N PHE A 42 5.29 -1.59 3.59
CA PHE A 42 4.78 -0.21 3.56
C PHE A 42 5.74 0.77 4.22
N VAL A 43 6.34 0.43 5.35
CA VAL A 43 7.38 1.28 5.99
C VAL A 43 8.57 1.47 5.04
N CYS A 44 8.99 0.42 4.33
CA CYS A 44 10.07 0.51 3.34
C CYS A 44 9.70 1.42 2.15
N LEU A 45 8.46 1.34 1.66
CA LEU A 45 8.00 2.06 0.48
C LEU A 45 7.64 3.52 0.75
N CYS A 46 6.99 3.82 1.88
CA CYS A 46 6.43 5.14 2.16
C CYS A 46 6.67 5.66 3.60
N GLY A 47 7.40 4.94 4.45
CA GLY A 47 7.74 5.38 5.80
C GLY A 47 6.64 5.20 6.85
N TYR A 48 5.47 4.71 6.46
CA TYR A 48 4.34 4.43 7.35
C TYR A 48 3.97 2.96 7.25
N SER A 49 3.47 2.39 8.35
CA SER A 49 2.87 1.05 8.28
C SER A 49 1.46 1.15 7.71
N LEU A 50 0.97 0.11 7.02
CA LEU A 50 -0.38 0.12 6.47
C LEU A 50 -1.43 0.22 7.59
N LYS A 51 -1.16 -0.42 8.74
CA LYS A 51 -1.99 -0.24 9.94
C LYS A 51 -2.18 1.24 10.31
N THR A 52 -1.09 2.01 10.38
CA THR A 52 -1.16 3.43 10.77
C THR A 52 -1.91 4.27 9.74
N LEU A 53 -1.82 3.94 8.46
CA LEU A 53 -2.54 4.63 7.40
C LEU A 53 -4.06 4.36 7.47
N ILE A 54 -4.46 3.15 7.82
CA ILE A 54 -5.88 2.77 7.96
C ILE A 54 -6.50 3.42 9.20
N GLU A 55 -5.76 3.53 10.31
CA GLU A 55 -6.27 4.08 11.57
C GLU A 55 -6.38 5.62 11.58
N VAL A 56 -5.76 6.31 10.61
CA VAL A 56 -5.80 7.77 10.46
C VAL A 56 -6.99 8.26 9.62
N GLN A 57 -7.68 7.35 8.90
CA GLN A 57 -8.94 7.64 8.18
C GLN A 57 -10.13 7.77 9.13
#